data_AF-A0A8J6IDJ0-F1
#
_entry.id   AF-A0A8J6IDJ0-F1
#
_cell.length_a   1.000
_cell.length_b   1.000
_cell.length_c   1.000
_cell.angle_alpha   90.00
_cell.angle_beta   90.00
_cell.angle_gamma   90.00
#
_symmetry.space_group_name_H-M   'P 1'
#
loop_
_entity.id
_entity.type
_entity.pdbx_description
1 polymer ?
#
loop_
_entity_poly.entity_id
_entity_poly.type
_entity_poly.pdbx_seq_one_letter_code
_entity_poly.pdbx_strand_id
1 'polypeptide(L)'
;AQAAADALLDRHGVLTRGAVVAERTPGGFAATYRVLSAFEEAGRCRRGYFVEGLGAAQFAIPGAVDRLRASAPDESRRRGQALVLAATDPANPYGAALSWPDRPEEVTSGHKPGRKAGALVVLVDGALVLYVERGGKSLLTWPSGDDVLQPAVDALALAVREGALGKLTVERADGTSVLDSPLGHALEAAGFHATPRGLRLRG
;
A
#
# COMPACT_ATOMS: atom_id res chain seq x y z
N ALA A 1 -3.87 0.98 -27.89
CA ALA A 1 -4.37 2.03 -26.99
C ALA A 1 -5.60 1.58 -26.19
N GLN A 2 -6.67 1.11 -26.85
CA GLN A 2 -7.88 0.57 -26.17
C GLN A 2 -7.57 -0.57 -25.19
N ALA A 3 -6.87 -1.62 -25.63
CA ALA A 3 -6.50 -2.74 -24.75
C ALA A 3 -5.67 -2.32 -23.51
N ALA A 4 -4.86 -1.28 -23.63
CA ALA A 4 -4.12 -0.74 -22.48
C ALA A 4 -5.03 0.01 -21.51
N ALA A 5 -6.01 0.77 -22.01
CA ALA A 5 -7.01 1.42 -21.17
C ALA A 5 -7.92 0.41 -20.45
N ASP A 6 -8.28 -0.68 -21.13
CA ASP A 6 -9.02 -1.80 -20.52
C ASP A 6 -8.21 -2.44 -19.39
N ALA A 7 -6.94 -2.79 -19.65
CA ALA A 7 -6.07 -3.37 -18.62
C ALA A 7 -5.88 -2.44 -17.40
N LEU A 8 -5.85 -1.12 -17.61
CA LEU A 8 -5.78 -0.14 -16.52
C LEU A 8 -7.09 -0.08 -15.73
N LEU A 9 -8.24 -0.09 -16.39
CA LEU A 9 -9.55 -0.09 -15.75
C LEU A 9 -9.79 -1.36 -14.92
N ASP A 10 -9.45 -2.53 -15.47
CA ASP A 10 -9.60 -3.81 -14.78
C ASP A 10 -8.69 -3.91 -13.55
N ARG A 11 -7.47 -3.39 -13.66
CA ARG A 11 -6.49 -3.40 -12.57
C ARG A 11 -6.84 -2.45 -11.43
N HIS A 12 -7.22 -1.22 -11.76
CA HIS A 12 -7.42 -0.16 -10.77
C HIS A 12 -8.87 -0.07 -10.28
N GLY A 13 -9.85 -0.55 -11.06
CA GLY A 13 -11.28 -0.43 -10.79
C GLY A 13 -11.80 1.01 -10.95
N VAL A 14 -11.16 1.96 -10.26
CA VAL A 14 -11.26 3.40 -10.44
C VAL A 14 -9.92 3.93 -10.92
N LEU A 15 -9.87 4.34 -12.19
CA LEU A 15 -8.67 4.87 -12.81
C LEU A 15 -8.60 6.39 -12.65
N THR A 16 -7.49 6.85 -12.06
CA THR A 16 -7.19 8.28 -11.83
C THR A 16 -5.97 8.72 -12.63
N ARG A 17 -5.76 10.04 -12.75
CA ARG A 17 -4.56 10.58 -13.39
C ARG A 17 -3.27 10.07 -12.74
N GLY A 18 -3.21 10.03 -11.41
CA GLY A 18 -2.03 9.58 -10.67
C GLY A 18 -1.68 8.12 -10.95
N ALA A 19 -2.69 7.24 -11.01
CA ALA A 19 -2.50 5.83 -11.36
C ALA A 19 -1.92 5.63 -12.77
N VAL A 20 -2.45 6.36 -13.77
CA VAL A 20 -1.93 6.29 -15.16
C VAL A 20 -0.48 6.78 -15.24
N VAL A 21 -0.14 7.85 -14.52
CA VAL A 21 1.24 8.36 -14.48
C VAL A 21 2.17 7.33 -13.82
N ALA A 22 1.74 6.68 -12.74
CA ALA A 22 2.54 5.66 -12.05
C ALA A 22 2.81 4.42 -12.92
N GLU A 23 1.85 4.03 -13.76
CA GLU A 23 1.96 2.92 -14.72
C GLU A 23 2.85 3.27 -15.94
N ARG A 24 3.31 4.53 -16.05
CA ARG A 24 4.20 5.02 -17.14
C ARG A 24 3.64 4.71 -18.53
N THR A 25 2.33 4.81 -18.69
CA THR A 25 1.64 4.46 -19.94
C THR A 25 2.14 5.34 -21.10
N PRO A 26 2.47 4.76 -22.28
CA PRO A 26 2.88 5.53 -23.45
C PRO A 26 1.87 6.61 -23.85
N GLY A 27 2.35 7.83 -24.12
CA GLY A 27 1.50 8.99 -24.40
C GLY A 27 0.82 9.61 -23.17
N GLY A 28 1.05 9.04 -21.98
CA GLY A 28 0.62 9.56 -20.69
C GLY A 28 -0.89 9.65 -20.54
N PHE A 29 -1.31 10.51 -19.60
CA PHE A 29 -2.72 10.67 -19.28
C PHE A 29 -3.53 11.23 -20.44
N ALA A 30 -2.99 12.15 -21.25
CA ALA A 30 -3.74 12.77 -22.34
C ALA A 30 -4.15 11.76 -23.44
N ALA A 31 -3.26 10.81 -23.78
CA ALA A 31 -3.60 9.75 -24.72
C ALA A 31 -4.64 8.78 -24.12
N THR A 32 -4.47 8.41 -22.86
CA THR A 32 -5.38 7.51 -22.14
C THR A 32 -6.77 8.14 -21.99
N TYR A 33 -6.84 9.43 -21.64
CA TYR A 33 -8.07 10.18 -21.47
C TYR A 33 -8.94 10.17 -22.73
N ARG A 34 -8.36 10.40 -23.91
CA ARG A 34 -9.11 10.35 -25.18
C ARG A 34 -9.79 9.00 -25.40
N VAL A 35 -9.13 7.90 -25.03
CA VAL A 35 -9.69 6.55 -25.12
C VAL A 35 -10.79 6.35 -24.08
N LEU A 36 -10.58 6.80 -22.84
CA LEU A 36 -11.55 6.69 -21.75
C LEU A 36 -12.83 7.50 -22.02
N SER A 37 -12.73 8.67 -22.66
CA SER A 37 -13.91 9.43 -23.09
C SER A 37 -14.73 8.66 -24.14
N ALA A 38 -14.07 8.04 -25.13
CA ALA A 38 -14.77 7.19 -26.09
C ALA A 38 -15.39 5.94 -25.43
N PHE A 39 -14.77 5.41 -24.37
CA PHE A 39 -15.33 4.31 -23.58
C PHE A 39 -16.56 4.75 -22.77
N GLU A 40 -16.56 5.96 -22.23
CA GLU A 40 -17.72 6.56 -21.56
C GLU A 40 -18.89 6.71 -22.54
N GLU A 41 -18.66 7.30 -23.71
CA GLU A 41 -19.68 7.45 -24.77
C GLU A 41 -20.27 6.10 -25.22
N ALA A 42 -19.44 5.06 -25.25
CA ALA A 42 -19.85 3.69 -25.54
C ALA A 42 -20.45 2.93 -24.33
N GLY A 43 -20.58 3.57 -23.17
CA GLY A 43 -21.15 2.98 -21.95
C GLY A 43 -20.27 1.93 -21.24
N ARG A 44 -18.99 1.82 -21.63
CA ARG A 44 -18.05 0.81 -21.08
C ARG A 44 -17.46 1.21 -19.73
N CYS A 45 -17.35 2.50 -19.47
CA CYS A 45 -16.95 3.05 -18.17
C CYS A 45 -17.83 4.26 -17.84
N ARG A 46 -17.75 4.71 -16.59
CA ARG A 46 -18.40 5.93 -16.13
C ARG A 46 -17.34 6.93 -15.69
N ARG A 47 -17.45 8.16 -16.17
CA ARG A 47 -16.66 9.28 -15.65
C ARG A 47 -17.39 9.90 -14.47
N GLY A 48 -16.66 10.26 -13.43
CA GLY A 48 -17.25 10.87 -12.23
C GLY A 48 -16.22 11.20 -11.17
N TYR A 49 -16.69 11.69 -10.03
CA TYR A 49 -15.88 11.91 -8.84
C TYR A 49 -16.17 10.79 -7.84
N PHE A 50 -15.29 9.80 -7.78
CA PHE A 50 -15.48 8.60 -6.96
C PHE A 50 -14.66 8.63 -5.67
N VAL A 51 -13.46 9.21 -5.74
CA VAL A 51 -12.52 9.29 -4.62
C VAL A 51 -12.12 10.74 -4.39
N GLU A 52 -12.22 11.18 -3.14
CA GLU A 52 -11.81 12.53 -2.77
C GLU A 52 -10.30 12.76 -2.93
N GLY A 53 -9.90 13.97 -3.33
CA GLY A 53 -8.48 14.38 -3.36
C GLY A 53 -7.65 13.83 -4.55
N LEU A 54 -8.19 12.93 -5.36
CA LEU A 54 -7.49 12.33 -6.52
C LEU A 54 -7.75 13.04 -7.87
N GLY A 55 -8.24 14.27 -7.82
CA GLY A 55 -8.56 15.10 -8.98
C GLY A 55 -9.89 14.74 -9.66
N ALA A 56 -10.35 15.62 -10.56
CA ALA A 56 -11.71 15.56 -11.11
C ALA A 56 -11.92 14.51 -12.22
N ALA A 57 -10.87 14.15 -12.96
CA ALA A 57 -10.97 13.20 -14.07
C ALA A 57 -10.71 11.76 -13.59
N GLN A 58 -11.79 11.07 -13.18
CA GLN A 58 -11.75 9.66 -12.78
C GLN A 58 -12.72 8.84 -13.62
N PHE A 59 -12.32 7.62 -13.94
CA PHE A 59 -13.12 6.69 -14.74
C PHE A 59 -13.20 5.35 -14.02
N ALA A 60 -14.39 4.79 -13.93
CA ALA A 60 -14.61 3.51 -13.27
C ALA A 60 -15.42 2.56 -14.14
N ILE A 61 -15.13 1.27 -14.06
CA ILE A 61 -16.02 0.25 -14.63
C ILE A 61 -17.32 0.22 -13.81
N PRO A 62 -18.50 -0.06 -14.42
CA PRO A 62 -19.78 -0.03 -13.71
C PRO A 62 -19.77 -0.85 -12.40
N GLY A 63 -19.22 -2.07 -12.43
CA GLY A 63 -19.13 -2.92 -11.26
C GLY A 63 -18.23 -2.37 -10.13
N ALA A 64 -17.27 -1.51 -10.42
CA ALA A 64 -16.47 -0.85 -9.39
C ALA A 64 -17.29 0.22 -8.65
N VAL A 65 -18.13 0.98 -9.37
CA VAL A 65 -19.04 1.98 -8.79
C VAL A 65 -20.06 1.31 -7.88
N ASP A 66 -20.62 0.18 -8.31
CA ASP A 66 -21.60 -0.56 -7.52
C ASP A 66 -20.98 -1.13 -6.24
N ARG A 67 -19.74 -1.66 -6.31
CA ARG A 67 -18.99 -2.09 -5.12
C ARG A 67 -18.72 -0.93 -4.16
N LEU A 68 -18.34 0.24 -4.66
CA LEU A 68 -18.11 1.43 -3.80
C LEU A 68 -19.39 1.85 -3.06
N ARG A 69 -20.56 1.77 -3.72
CA ARG A 69 -21.85 2.07 -3.09
C ARG A 69 -22.25 1.01 -2.05
N ALA A 70 -21.98 -0.25 -2.34
CA ALA A 70 -22.28 -1.36 -1.43
C ALA A 70 -21.35 -1.41 -0.20
N SER A 71 -20.13 -0.85 -0.31
CA SER A 71 -19.12 -0.83 0.75
C SER A 71 -19.20 0.42 1.64
N ALA A 72 -20.39 1.04 1.75
CA ALA A 72 -20.67 2.09 2.71
C ALA A 72 -20.03 1.74 4.07
N PRO A 73 -19.27 2.66 4.71
CA PRO A 73 -18.43 2.31 5.84
C PRO A 73 -19.24 1.77 6.99
N ASP A 74 -19.24 0.45 7.15
CA ASP A 74 -19.46 -0.13 8.46
C ASP A 74 -18.10 -0.07 9.16
N GLU A 75 -17.83 1.05 9.83
CA GLU A 75 -16.59 1.27 10.61
C GLU A 75 -16.32 0.12 11.59
N SER A 76 -17.37 -0.58 12.03
CA SER A 76 -17.24 -1.74 12.91
C SER A 76 -16.60 -2.97 12.24
N ARG A 77 -16.74 -3.14 10.91
CA ARG A 77 -16.19 -4.29 10.17
C ARG A 77 -14.72 -4.15 9.80
N ARG A 78 -14.18 -2.92 9.77
CA ARG A 78 -12.81 -2.68 9.29
C ARG A 78 -11.76 -2.89 10.36
N ARG A 79 -12.08 -2.59 11.64
CA ARG A 79 -11.10 -2.53 12.73
C ARG A 79 -10.12 -3.72 12.75
N GLY A 80 -8.85 -3.41 12.52
CA GLY A 80 -7.73 -4.35 12.65
C GLY A 80 -7.45 -5.19 11.41
N GLN A 81 -8.03 -4.88 10.25
CA GLN A 81 -7.71 -5.59 9.00
C GLN A 81 -6.36 -5.10 8.45
N ALA A 82 -5.33 -5.92 8.64
CA ALA A 82 -4.00 -5.67 8.13
C ALA A 82 -3.75 -6.40 6.80
N LEU A 83 -3.20 -5.69 5.80
CA LEU A 83 -2.79 -6.24 4.51
C LEU A 83 -1.31 -5.99 4.26
N VAL A 84 -0.58 -7.04 3.86
CA VAL A 84 0.80 -6.94 3.38
C VAL A 84 0.80 -6.95 1.85
N LEU A 85 1.36 -5.91 1.24
CA LEU A 85 1.46 -5.78 -0.20
C LEU A 85 2.91 -5.54 -0.61
N ALA A 86 3.28 -5.98 -1.81
CA ALA A 86 4.50 -5.47 -2.43
C ALA A 86 4.37 -3.96 -2.61
N ALA A 87 5.44 -3.19 -2.35
CA ALA A 87 5.40 -1.73 -2.52
C ALA A 87 5.08 -1.31 -3.97
N THR A 88 5.33 -2.19 -4.93
CA THR A 88 5.02 -2.01 -6.35
C THR A 88 3.60 -2.45 -6.73
N ASP A 89 2.87 -3.13 -5.84
CA ASP A 89 1.54 -3.69 -6.13
C ASP A 89 0.53 -2.59 -6.52
N PRO A 90 -0.27 -2.76 -7.59
CA PRO A 90 -1.28 -1.78 -7.98
C PRO A 90 -2.28 -1.41 -6.88
N ALA A 91 -2.56 -2.31 -5.94
CA ALA A 91 -3.45 -2.05 -4.80
C ALA A 91 -2.83 -1.12 -3.75
N ASN A 92 -1.51 -0.92 -3.74
CA ASN A 92 -0.88 0.11 -2.92
C ASN A 92 -1.12 1.50 -3.56
N PRO A 93 -1.84 2.44 -2.93
CA PRO A 93 -2.06 3.77 -3.50
C PRO A 93 -0.87 4.71 -3.30
N TYR A 94 -0.01 4.44 -2.31
CA TYR A 94 1.09 5.32 -1.90
C TYR A 94 2.28 5.26 -2.87
N GLY A 95 2.89 6.43 -3.09
CA GLY A 95 3.91 6.61 -4.11
C GLY A 95 3.38 6.50 -5.55
N ALA A 96 2.06 6.58 -5.73
CA ALA A 96 1.37 6.51 -7.02
C ALA A 96 0.22 7.53 -7.07
N ALA A 97 -1.01 7.10 -6.76
CA ALA A 97 -2.17 7.99 -6.71
C ALA A 97 -2.10 8.93 -5.48
N LEU A 98 -1.57 8.43 -4.36
CA LEU A 98 -1.28 9.20 -3.16
C LEU A 98 0.23 9.41 -3.03
N SER A 99 0.61 10.58 -2.53
CA SER A 99 1.97 10.82 -2.02
C SER A 99 2.25 9.89 -0.84
N TRP A 100 3.52 9.58 -0.59
CA TRP A 100 3.90 8.96 0.67
C TRP A 100 3.53 9.92 1.82
N PRO A 101 2.93 9.43 2.93
CA PRO A 101 2.58 10.31 4.04
C PRO A 101 3.86 10.88 4.67
N ASP A 102 3.75 12.11 5.16
CA ASP A 102 4.83 12.74 5.90
C ASP A 102 5.14 11.97 7.18
N ARG A 103 6.39 12.10 7.64
CA ARG A 103 6.89 11.48 8.86
C ARG A 103 7.33 12.58 9.82
N PRO A 104 7.19 12.39 11.15
CA PRO A 104 7.67 13.38 12.12
C PRO A 104 9.15 13.70 11.88
N GLU A 105 9.52 14.99 11.94
CA GLU A 105 10.89 15.46 11.66
C GLU A 105 11.94 14.85 12.59
N GLU A 106 11.53 14.41 13.78
CA GLU A 106 12.36 13.75 14.80
C GLU A 106 12.87 12.37 14.33
N VAL A 107 12.21 11.75 13.36
CA VAL A 107 12.61 10.45 12.81
C VAL A 107 13.73 10.64 11.78
N THR A 108 14.97 10.61 12.26
CA THR A 108 16.18 10.66 11.42
C THR A 108 16.42 9.33 10.71
N SER A 109 15.61 9.04 9.70
CA SER A 109 15.82 7.94 8.76
C SER A 109 16.42 8.47 7.46
N GLY A 110 17.64 8.07 7.10
CA GLY A 110 18.19 8.30 5.77
C GLY A 110 17.42 7.57 4.65
N HIS A 111 16.57 6.62 5.03
CA HIS A 111 15.75 5.82 4.12
C HIS A 111 14.38 6.47 3.91
N LYS A 112 14.01 6.64 2.64
CA LYS A 112 12.68 7.11 2.21
C LYS A 112 11.92 5.95 1.56
N PRO A 113 10.60 5.86 1.78
CA PRO A 113 9.80 4.85 1.12
C PRO A 113 9.80 5.04 -0.40
N GLY A 114 9.58 3.95 -1.13
CA GLY A 114 9.46 4.00 -2.58
C GLY A 114 8.92 2.69 -3.15
N ARG A 115 8.31 2.78 -4.34
CA ARG A 115 7.81 1.61 -5.07
C ARG A 115 8.98 0.83 -5.68
N LYS A 116 9.64 0.03 -4.87
CA LYS A 116 10.82 -0.77 -5.25
C LYS A 116 10.51 -2.25 -5.16
N ALA A 117 10.97 -3.04 -6.13
CA ALA A 117 10.84 -4.48 -6.10
C ALA A 117 11.49 -5.07 -4.83
N GLY A 118 10.77 -5.96 -4.16
CA GLY A 118 11.19 -6.58 -2.90
C GLY A 118 10.99 -5.73 -1.65
N ALA A 119 10.52 -4.49 -1.77
CA ALA A 119 10.00 -3.72 -0.63
C ALA A 119 8.51 -4.03 -0.42
N LEU A 120 8.03 -3.88 0.81
CA LEU A 120 6.64 -4.14 1.18
C LEU A 120 6.02 -2.92 1.85
N VAL A 121 4.70 -2.83 1.79
CA VAL A 121 3.89 -1.95 2.64
C VAL A 121 2.93 -2.80 3.46
N VAL A 122 2.65 -2.37 4.68
CA VAL A 122 1.58 -2.93 5.50
C VAL A 122 0.55 -1.85 5.75
N LEU A 123 -0.68 -2.13 5.33
CA LEU A 123 -1.83 -1.25 5.52
C LEU A 123 -2.71 -1.82 6.64
N VAL A 124 -3.17 -0.99 7.57
CA VAL A 124 -4.20 -1.36 8.55
C VAL A 124 -5.39 -0.45 8.31
N ASP A 125 -6.55 -1.06 8.05
CA ASP A 125 -7.81 -0.36 7.77
C ASP A 125 -7.69 0.63 6.59
N GLY A 126 -6.75 0.36 5.68
CA GLY A 126 -6.44 1.19 4.50
C GLY A 126 -5.38 2.27 4.74
N ALA A 127 -4.93 2.50 5.98
CA ALA A 127 -3.87 3.45 6.30
C ALA A 127 -2.48 2.78 6.29
N LEU A 128 -1.46 3.46 5.77
CA LEU A 128 -0.07 2.98 5.80
C LEU A 128 0.48 2.97 7.23
N VAL A 129 0.88 1.79 7.71
CA VAL A 129 1.49 1.63 9.06
C VAL A 129 2.97 1.30 8.95
N LEU A 130 3.34 0.35 8.08
CA LEU A 130 4.73 -0.07 7.90
C LEU A 130 5.16 0.01 6.44
N TYR A 131 6.42 0.39 6.22
CA TYR A 131 7.15 0.12 4.99
C TYR A 131 8.38 -0.72 5.33
N VAL A 132 8.49 -1.88 4.68
CA VAL A 132 9.62 -2.80 4.84
C VAL A 132 10.56 -2.57 3.66
N GLU A 133 11.80 -2.16 3.93
CA GLU A 133 12.79 -2.02 2.86
C GLU A 133 13.09 -3.36 2.20
N ARG A 134 13.61 -3.28 0.97
CA ARG A 134 14.11 -4.44 0.24
C ARG A 134 15.09 -5.24 1.12
N GLY A 135 14.79 -6.52 1.30
CA GLY A 135 15.61 -7.43 2.12
C GLY A 135 15.25 -7.45 3.60
N GLY A 136 14.29 -6.64 4.05
CA GLY A 136 13.65 -6.78 5.36
C GLY A 136 14.39 -6.22 6.56
N LYS A 137 15.60 -5.68 6.37
CA LYS A 137 16.48 -5.24 7.47
C LYS A 137 16.04 -3.96 8.15
N SER A 138 15.41 -3.06 7.42
CA SER A 138 15.00 -1.76 7.92
C SER A 138 13.52 -1.57 7.69
N LEU A 139 12.81 -1.12 8.72
CA LEU A 139 11.41 -0.75 8.65
C LEU A 139 11.25 0.75 8.89
N LEU A 140 10.26 1.33 8.21
CA LEU A 140 9.74 2.65 8.49
C LEU A 140 8.33 2.51 9.06
N THR A 141 8.06 3.19 10.17
CA THR A 141 6.74 3.26 10.78
C THR A 141 6.09 4.62 10.52
N TRP A 142 4.77 4.63 10.38
CA TRP A 142 3.94 5.84 10.46
C TRP A 142 3.08 5.78 11.72
N PRO A 143 3.11 6.83 12.56
CA PRO A 143 2.33 6.86 13.78
C PRO A 143 0.84 6.84 13.43
N SER A 144 0.15 5.82 13.92
CA SER A 144 -1.30 5.65 13.73
C SER A 144 -1.93 5.10 15.01
N GLY A 145 -1.54 5.67 16.15
CA GLY A 145 -1.95 5.20 17.48
C GLY A 145 -1.33 3.86 17.87
N ASP A 146 -1.36 3.52 19.15
CA ASP A 146 -0.76 2.28 19.67
C ASP A 146 -1.49 1.01 19.18
N ASP A 147 -2.76 1.15 18.79
CA ASP A 147 -3.66 0.02 18.49
C ASP A 147 -3.50 -0.62 17.10
N VAL A 148 -2.72 -0.03 16.19
CA VAL A 148 -2.57 -0.55 14.80
C VAL A 148 -1.22 -1.21 14.53
N LEU A 149 -0.22 -0.99 15.38
CA LEU A 149 1.12 -1.53 15.19
C LEU A 149 1.12 -3.06 15.27
N GLN A 150 0.46 -3.62 16.29
CA GLN A 150 0.41 -5.07 16.48
C GLN A 150 -0.30 -5.79 15.30
N PRO A 151 -1.50 -5.37 14.84
CA PRO A 151 -2.11 -5.95 13.64
C PRO A 151 -1.20 -5.93 12.41
N ALA A 152 -0.46 -4.83 12.19
CA ALA A 152 0.45 -4.72 11.06
C ALA A 152 1.60 -5.75 11.16
N VAL A 153 2.18 -5.90 12.34
CA VAL A 153 3.27 -6.85 12.58
C VAL A 153 2.76 -8.30 12.52
N ASP A 154 1.57 -8.58 13.03
CA ASP A 154 0.95 -9.91 12.96
C ASP A 154 0.71 -10.35 11.52
N ALA A 155 0.25 -9.45 10.65
CA ALA A 155 0.09 -9.73 9.23
C ALA A 155 1.44 -9.99 8.53
N LEU A 156 2.48 -9.24 8.89
CA LEU A 156 3.83 -9.49 8.38
C LEU A 156 4.37 -10.85 8.82
N ALA A 157 4.13 -11.22 10.08
CA ALA A 157 4.51 -12.52 10.63
C ALA A 157 3.74 -13.67 9.98
N LEU A 158 2.44 -13.49 9.71
CA LEU A 158 1.61 -14.44 8.99
C LEU A 158 2.15 -14.67 7.57
N ALA A 159 2.46 -13.61 6.83
CA ALA A 159 3.03 -13.71 5.48
C ALA A 159 4.40 -14.44 5.45
N VAL A 160 5.18 -14.35 6.52
CA VAL A 160 6.40 -15.17 6.69
C VAL A 160 6.06 -16.64 6.91
N ARG A 161 5.14 -16.94 7.83
CA ARG A 161 4.73 -18.32 8.19
C ARG A 161 4.04 -19.06 7.05
N GLU A 162 3.27 -18.35 6.23
CA GLU A 162 2.66 -18.90 5.01
C GLU A 162 3.66 -19.07 3.86
N GLY A 163 4.93 -18.71 4.07
CA GLY A 163 6.00 -18.87 3.08
C GLY A 163 6.03 -17.79 2.01
N ALA A 164 5.09 -16.84 1.99
CA ALA A 164 5.03 -15.78 0.99
C ALA A 164 6.26 -14.86 1.01
N LEU A 165 6.85 -14.63 2.20
CA LEU A 165 8.04 -13.79 2.37
C LEU A 165 9.33 -14.57 2.68
N GLY A 166 9.22 -15.86 3.01
CA GLY A 166 10.35 -16.64 3.53
C GLY A 166 10.91 -16.06 4.82
N LYS A 167 12.23 -16.09 5.02
CA LYS A 167 12.88 -15.57 6.23
C LYS A 167 12.89 -14.04 6.26
N LEU A 168 12.48 -13.45 7.39
CA LEU A 168 12.60 -12.01 7.64
C LEU A 168 13.54 -11.73 8.82
N THR A 169 14.42 -10.74 8.68
CA THR A 169 15.32 -10.29 9.76
C THR A 169 15.33 -8.76 9.78
N VAL A 170 14.82 -8.19 10.86
CA VAL A 170 14.74 -6.76 11.10
C VAL A 170 15.89 -6.34 12.01
N GLU A 171 16.68 -5.38 11.58
CA GLU A 171 17.83 -4.84 12.31
C GLU A 171 17.51 -3.43 12.83
N ARG A 172 16.75 -2.64 12.06
CA ARG A 172 16.44 -1.24 12.37
C ARG A 172 14.97 -0.88 12.17
N ALA A 173 14.50 0.03 13.00
CA ALA A 173 13.24 0.74 12.86
C ALA A 173 13.55 2.23 12.87
N ASP A 174 13.07 2.98 11.87
CA ASP A 174 13.04 4.44 11.94
C ASP A 174 14.43 5.08 12.10
N GLY A 175 15.43 4.43 11.52
CA GLY A 175 16.82 4.86 11.61
C GLY A 175 17.55 4.40 12.88
N THR A 176 16.88 3.77 13.84
CA THR A 176 17.44 3.27 15.10
C THR A 176 17.43 1.74 15.19
N SER A 177 18.10 1.16 16.20
CA SER A 177 18.04 -0.28 16.46
C SER A 177 16.60 -0.72 16.72
N VAL A 178 16.19 -1.88 16.17
CA VAL A 178 14.86 -2.43 16.45
C VAL A 178 14.76 -3.00 17.87
N LEU A 179 15.89 -3.44 18.44
CA LEU A 179 15.93 -3.98 19.80
C LEU A 179 15.48 -2.91 20.79
N ASP A 180 14.63 -3.31 21.74
CA ASP A 180 14.06 -2.45 22.79
C ASP A 180 13.21 -1.26 22.28
N SER A 181 12.83 -1.26 21.00
CA SER A 181 11.90 -0.29 20.42
C SER A 181 10.44 -0.77 20.53
N PRO A 182 9.43 0.12 20.44
CA PRO A 182 8.02 -0.29 20.38
C PRO A 182 7.73 -1.30 19.27
N LEU A 183 8.34 -1.11 18.09
CA LEU A 183 8.25 -2.08 16.99
C LEU A 183 8.92 -3.41 17.34
N GLY A 184 10.03 -3.36 18.08
CA GLY A 184 10.72 -4.55 18.57
C GLY A 184 9.82 -5.41 19.46
N HIS A 185 9.15 -4.79 20.44
CA HIS A 185 8.21 -5.49 21.30
C HIS A 185 7.04 -6.10 20.53
N ALA A 186 6.49 -5.39 19.54
CA ALA A 186 5.43 -5.93 18.68
C ALA A 186 5.90 -7.13 17.83
N LEU A 187 7.13 -7.06 17.30
CA LEU A 187 7.77 -8.15 16.56
C LEU A 187 7.98 -9.38 17.44
N GLU A 188 8.47 -9.20 18.67
CA GLU A 188 8.62 -10.30 19.64
C GLU A 188 7.28 -10.95 19.98
N ALA A 189 6.24 -10.15 20.24
CA ALA A 189 4.89 -10.63 20.47
C ALA A 189 4.34 -11.45 19.29
N ALA A 190 4.71 -11.09 18.04
CA ALA A 190 4.33 -11.81 16.84
C ALA A 190 5.20 -13.06 16.53
N GLY A 191 6.16 -13.37 17.42
CA GLY A 191 7.01 -14.57 17.36
C GLY A 191 8.38 -14.37 16.73
N PHE A 192 8.84 -13.13 16.49
CA PHE A 192 10.22 -12.90 16.10
C PHE A 192 11.15 -13.14 17.29
N HIS A 193 12.30 -13.75 17.03
CA HIS A 193 13.29 -14.05 18.07
C HIS A 193 14.51 -13.13 17.94
N ALA A 194 15.04 -12.73 19.08
CA ALA A 194 16.27 -11.95 19.16
C ALA A 194 17.46 -12.70 18.55
N THR A 195 18.31 -11.94 17.88
CA THR A 195 19.60 -12.34 17.34
C THR A 195 20.60 -11.22 17.61
N PRO A 196 21.92 -11.46 17.54
CA PRO A 196 22.91 -10.40 17.76
C PRO A 196 22.79 -9.20 16.82
N ARG A 197 22.04 -9.33 15.70
CA ARG A 197 21.86 -8.27 14.70
C ARG A 197 20.45 -7.66 14.68
N GLY A 198 19.52 -8.14 15.51
CA GLY A 198 18.12 -7.70 15.51
C GLY A 198 17.13 -8.85 15.70
N LEU A 199 15.91 -8.71 15.21
CA LEU A 199 14.80 -9.66 15.38
C LEU A 199 14.55 -10.47 14.12
N ARG A 200 14.32 -11.78 14.26
CA ARG A 200 14.18 -12.69 13.12
C ARG A 200 13.00 -13.63 13.26
N LEU A 201 12.27 -13.81 12.16
CA LEU A 201 11.26 -14.85 11.98
C LEU A 201 11.62 -15.72 10.77
N ARG A 202 11.28 -17.01 10.86
CA ARG A 202 11.38 -17.98 9.77
C ARG A 202 10.02 -18.66 9.61
N GLY A 203 9.57 -18.80 8.37
CA GLY A 203 8.43 -19.65 8.02
C GLY A 203 8.79 -21.12 8.02
#